data_AF-A0A2I0R3C6-F1
#
_entry.id   AF-A0A2I0R3C6-F1
#
_cell.length_a   1.000
_cell.length_b   1.000
_cell.length_c   1.000
_cell.angle_alpha   90.00
_cell.angle_beta   90.00
_cell.angle_gamma   90.00
#
_symmetry.space_group_name_H-M   'P 1'
#
loop_
_entity.id
_entity.type
_entity.pdbx_description
1 polymer ?
#
loop_
_entity_poly.entity_id
_entity_poly.type
_entity_poly.pdbx_seq_one_letter_code
_entity_poly.pdbx_strand_id
1 'polypeptide(L)'
;MNLTSQNKQLSKTKHLIVFLIITFFISSCMSLKPGSSKSGKKYYQTFYVGDKGNQYFIKPMEFENKKLKNELFMDFTIRYKDDINTTTTLNYSAKIEDIIREVDSLVISNSIHSVKQTQNDLLFNAREDDKFESRFSTEIILKELKLIFNDPNWKVELYANSKKYSFTPKRKTSKKIITLYNNVFVLFE
;
A
#
# COMPACT_ATOMS: atom_id res chain seq x y z
N MET A 1 59.66 42.01 31.84
CA MET A 1 59.00 40.98 31.00
C MET A 1 57.52 40.94 31.35
N ASN A 2 56.63 41.18 30.38
CA ASN A 2 55.23 41.59 30.57
C ASN A 2 54.30 40.47 31.07
N LEU A 3 53.88 40.54 32.34
CA LEU A 3 52.88 39.64 32.96
C LEU A 3 51.46 39.77 32.36
N THR A 4 51.19 40.85 31.63
CA THR A 4 49.88 41.14 31.03
C THR A 4 49.61 40.45 29.69
N SER A 5 50.65 40.08 28.91
CA SER A 5 50.44 39.38 27.62
C SER A 5 50.21 37.88 27.80
N GLN A 6 50.91 37.24 28.76
CA GLN A 6 50.75 35.81 29.06
C GLN A 6 49.34 35.48 29.57
N ASN A 7 48.75 36.32 30.41
CA ASN A 7 47.38 36.11 30.91
C ASN A 7 46.30 36.23 29.83
N LYS A 8 46.45 37.14 28.87
CA LYS A 8 45.53 37.24 27.72
C LYS A 8 45.63 36.04 26.78
N GLN A 9 46.84 35.51 26.57
CA GLN A 9 47.05 34.36 25.71
C GLN A 9 46.50 33.08 26.35
N LEU A 10 46.74 32.87 27.65
CA LEU A 10 46.18 31.74 28.41
C LEU A 10 44.64 31.75 28.43
N SER A 11 44.04 32.94 28.55
CA SER A 11 42.58 33.12 28.50
C SER A 11 42.02 32.72 27.13
N LYS A 12 42.61 33.19 26.03
CA LYS A 12 42.16 32.83 24.67
C LYS A 12 42.27 31.32 24.40
N THR A 13 43.33 30.67 24.84
CA THR A 13 43.50 29.22 24.69
C THR A 13 42.48 28.43 25.52
N LYS A 14 42.15 28.89 26.74
CA LYS A 14 41.09 28.29 27.57
C LYS A 14 39.71 28.42 26.91
N HIS A 15 39.39 29.57 26.32
CA HIS A 15 38.11 29.76 25.61
C HIS A 15 38.03 28.89 24.34
N LEU A 16 39.14 28.73 23.61
CA LEU A 16 39.21 27.87 22.43
C LEU A 16 39.01 26.39 22.81
N ILE A 17 39.66 25.92 23.87
CA ILE A 17 39.51 24.53 24.36
C ILE A 17 38.09 24.28 24.86
N VAL A 18 37.49 25.22 25.60
CA VAL A 18 36.09 25.10 26.04
C VAL A 18 35.13 25.06 24.84
N PHE A 19 35.36 25.88 23.82
CA PHE A 19 34.54 25.86 22.60
C PHE A 19 34.65 24.54 21.84
N LEU A 20 35.85 23.95 21.78
CA LEU A 20 36.12 22.68 21.09
C LEU A 20 35.56 21.47 21.85
N ILE A 21 35.51 21.53 23.19
CA ILE A 21 34.84 20.53 24.02
C ILE A 21 33.32 20.61 23.84
N ILE A 22 32.76 21.82 23.79
CA ILE A 22 31.31 22.01 23.59
C ILE A 22 30.88 21.45 22.22
N THR A 23 31.62 21.67 21.14
CA THR A 23 31.27 21.14 19.81
C THR A 23 31.34 19.61 19.72
N PHE A 24 32.19 18.97 20.53
CA PHE A 24 32.28 17.50 20.60
C PHE A 24 31.08 16.86 21.32
N PHE A 25 30.48 17.54 22.31
CA PHE A 25 29.28 17.05 23.01
C PHE A 25 27.98 17.22 22.21
N ILE A 26 27.90 18.17 21.27
CA ILE A 26 26.70 18.35 20.43
C ILE A 26 26.62 17.37 19.25
N SER A 27 27.72 16.70 18.88
CA SER A 27 27.74 15.71 17.80
C SER A 27 27.35 14.30 18.25
N SER A 28 27.26 14.04 19.56
CA SER A 28 26.89 12.73 20.14
C SER A 28 25.37 12.50 20.28
N CYS A 29 24.54 13.51 19.99
CA CYS A 29 23.07 13.41 20.06
C CYS A 29 22.38 13.38 18.68
N MET A 30 23.11 13.09 17.59
CA MET A 30 22.46 12.59 16.39
C MET A 30 22.03 11.15 16.64
N SER A 31 20.84 11.02 17.22
CA SER A 31 20.07 9.77 17.22
C SER A 31 19.92 9.33 15.77
N LEU A 32 20.86 8.51 15.29
CA LEU A 32 20.63 7.57 14.20
C LEU A 32 19.46 6.72 14.64
N LYS A 33 18.23 7.15 14.30
CA LYS A 33 17.09 6.25 14.32
C LYS A 33 17.55 5.05 13.50
N PRO A 34 17.63 3.82 14.06
CA PRO A 34 17.81 2.65 13.22
C PRO A 34 16.77 2.76 12.13
N GLY A 35 17.22 2.76 10.87
CA GLY A 35 16.36 2.95 9.70
C GLY A 35 15.18 2.02 9.87
N SER A 36 14.04 2.57 10.26
CA SER A 36 12.96 1.75 10.74
C SER A 36 12.56 0.83 9.59
N SER A 37 12.54 -0.47 9.83
CA SER A 37 12.00 -1.51 8.93
C SER A 37 10.48 -1.37 8.77
N LYS A 38 9.99 -0.14 8.56
CA LYS A 38 8.59 0.29 8.40
C LYS A 38 8.08 0.15 6.96
N SER A 39 8.77 -0.59 6.09
CA SER A 39 8.63 -0.39 4.64
C SER A 39 7.21 -0.64 4.09
N GLY A 40 6.42 -1.55 4.69
CA GLY A 40 5.08 -1.91 4.17
C GLY A 40 3.86 -1.65 5.07
N LYS A 41 4.01 -1.50 6.40
CA LYS A 41 2.89 -1.55 7.37
C LYS A 41 1.79 -0.50 7.18
N LYS A 42 2.03 0.56 6.41
CA LYS A 42 0.99 1.53 6.08
C LYS A 42 -0.04 0.99 5.08
N TYR A 43 0.29 -0.05 4.32
CA TYR A 43 -0.51 -0.61 3.23
C TYR A 43 -1.34 -1.82 3.62
N TYR A 44 -1.03 -2.46 4.75
CA TYR A 44 -1.75 -3.62 5.24
C TYR A 44 -1.78 -3.65 6.77
N GLN A 45 -2.71 -4.41 7.33
CA GLN A 45 -2.72 -4.80 8.75
C GLN A 45 -2.67 -6.32 8.83
N THR A 46 -2.07 -6.86 9.88
CA THR A 46 -1.97 -8.31 10.09
C THR A 46 -2.48 -8.65 11.49
N PHE A 47 -3.28 -9.71 11.57
CA PHE A 47 -3.85 -10.21 12.81
C PHE A 47 -3.61 -11.72 12.89
N TYR A 48 -3.21 -12.22 14.05
CA TYR A 48 -3.14 -13.66 14.29
C TYR A 48 -4.54 -14.18 14.70
N VAL A 49 -5.01 -15.25 14.07
CA VAL A 49 -6.35 -15.81 14.24
C VAL A 49 -6.30 -17.25 14.80
N GLY A 50 -5.31 -17.54 15.64
CA GLY A 50 -5.14 -18.85 16.25
C GLY A 50 -4.88 -19.95 15.22
N ASP A 51 -5.68 -21.00 15.28
CA ASP A 51 -5.58 -22.16 14.38
C ASP A 51 -5.91 -21.85 12.92
N LYS A 52 -6.34 -20.64 12.60
CA LYS A 52 -6.59 -20.18 11.23
C LYS A 52 -5.40 -19.41 10.63
N GLY A 53 -4.27 -19.33 11.35
CA GLY A 53 -3.07 -18.66 10.89
C GLY A 53 -3.19 -17.14 10.93
N ASN A 54 -2.55 -16.46 9.99
CA ASN A 54 -2.53 -15.00 9.92
C ASN A 54 -3.60 -14.47 8.95
N GLN A 55 -4.29 -13.41 9.36
CA GLN A 55 -5.17 -12.65 8.50
C GLN A 55 -4.51 -11.32 8.12
N TYR A 56 -4.39 -11.07 6.82
CA TYR A 56 -3.85 -9.86 6.24
C TYR A 56 -5.00 -9.04 5.65
N PHE A 57 -5.18 -7.82 6.13
CA PHE A 57 -6.07 -6.83 5.55
C PHE A 57 -5.26 -5.85 4.70
N ILE A 58 -5.33 -5.99 3.39
CA ILE A 58 -4.70 -5.08 2.44
C ILE A 58 -5.62 -3.88 2.26
N LYS A 59 -5.16 -2.69 2.63
CA LYS A 59 -5.96 -1.46 2.55
C LYS A 59 -6.39 -1.16 1.10
N PRO A 60 -7.42 -0.34 0.88
CA PRO A 60 -7.86 0.04 -0.47
C PRO A 60 -6.74 0.57 -1.37
N MET A 61 -6.70 0.07 -2.59
CA MET A 61 -5.83 0.46 -3.70
C MET A 61 -6.66 1.18 -4.75
N GLU A 62 -6.12 2.25 -5.30
CA GLU A 62 -6.90 3.18 -6.14
C GLU A 62 -6.46 3.12 -7.59
N PHE A 63 -7.43 2.91 -8.47
CA PHE A 63 -7.29 2.79 -9.90
C PHE A 63 -8.19 3.85 -10.56
N GLU A 64 -7.82 4.28 -11.75
CA GLU A 64 -8.50 5.38 -12.44
C GLU A 64 -8.70 5.09 -13.92
N ASN A 65 -9.77 5.67 -14.47
CA ASN A 65 -9.88 5.98 -15.89
C ASN A 65 -9.76 7.49 -16.05
N LYS A 66 -8.59 7.98 -16.45
CA LYS A 66 -8.32 9.42 -16.56
C LYS A 66 -9.27 10.15 -17.52
N LYS A 67 -9.71 9.49 -18.59
CA LYS A 67 -10.57 10.10 -19.62
C LYS A 67 -11.98 10.34 -19.09
N LEU A 68 -12.54 9.34 -18.42
CA LEU A 68 -13.91 9.38 -17.89
C LEU A 68 -13.98 9.88 -16.44
N LYS A 69 -12.83 10.14 -15.81
CA LYS A 69 -12.71 10.47 -14.38
C LYS A 69 -13.37 9.43 -13.46
N ASN A 70 -13.47 8.19 -13.91
CA ASN A 70 -13.99 7.08 -13.12
C ASN A 70 -12.89 6.55 -12.20
N GLU A 71 -13.28 6.11 -11.00
CA GLU A 71 -12.35 5.56 -10.02
C GLU A 71 -12.80 4.17 -9.58
N LEU A 72 -11.83 3.33 -9.24
CA LEU A 72 -12.05 1.99 -8.68
C LEU A 72 -11.15 1.82 -7.47
N PHE A 73 -11.73 1.41 -6.35
CA PHE A 73 -11.00 1.11 -5.12
C PHE A 73 -11.07 -0.39 -4.85
N MET A 74 -9.95 -1.04 -4.58
CA MET A 74 -9.89 -2.49 -4.29
C MET A 74 -9.14 -2.78 -3.00
N ASP A 75 -9.73 -3.56 -2.10
CA ASP A 75 -9.10 -4.08 -0.88
C ASP A 75 -9.21 -5.60 -0.79
N PHE A 76 -8.30 -6.21 -0.03
CA PHE A 76 -8.20 -7.67 0.04
C PHE A 76 -8.13 -8.11 1.50
N THR A 77 -8.83 -9.20 1.81
CA THR A 77 -8.68 -9.91 3.08
C THR A 77 -8.18 -11.32 2.79
N ILE A 78 -6.97 -11.61 3.21
CA ILE A 78 -6.30 -12.89 3.00
C ILE A 78 -6.19 -13.58 4.35
N ARG A 79 -6.58 -14.85 4.43
CA ARG A 79 -6.33 -15.70 5.59
C ARG A 79 -5.41 -16.83 5.16
N TYR A 80 -4.22 -16.90 5.76
CA TYR A 80 -3.18 -17.83 5.36
C TYR A 80 -2.69 -18.67 6.54
N LYS A 81 -2.69 -19.98 6.32
CA LYS A 81 -2.12 -21.02 7.19
C LYS A 81 -1.48 -22.09 6.30
N ASP A 82 -0.39 -21.71 5.65
CA ASP A 82 0.46 -22.61 4.85
C ASP A 82 -0.28 -23.33 3.70
N ASP A 83 -1.32 -22.69 3.15
CA ASP A 83 -2.06 -23.17 1.98
C ASP A 83 -2.35 -22.02 1.01
N ILE A 84 -1.67 -22.07 -0.15
CA ILE A 84 -1.80 -21.09 -1.22
C ILE A 84 -3.10 -21.25 -2.04
N ASN A 85 -3.84 -22.35 -1.87
CA ASN A 85 -5.08 -22.61 -2.60
C ASN A 85 -6.31 -22.08 -1.85
N THR A 86 -6.13 -21.47 -0.67
CA THR A 86 -7.17 -20.76 0.07
C THR A 86 -7.77 -19.61 -0.75
N THR A 87 -9.00 -19.22 -0.40
CA THR A 87 -9.67 -18.07 -1.02
C THR A 87 -9.28 -16.76 -0.32
N THR A 88 -9.24 -15.70 -1.12
CA THR A 88 -9.04 -14.32 -0.69
C THR A 88 -10.30 -13.54 -1.02
N THR A 89 -10.84 -12.83 -0.03
CA THR A 89 -11.94 -11.89 -0.28
C THR A 89 -11.38 -10.65 -0.95
N LEU A 90 -11.91 -10.29 -2.11
CA LEU A 90 -11.69 -9.02 -2.79
C LEU A 90 -12.97 -8.19 -2.66
N ASN A 91 -12.86 -7.02 -2.06
CA ASN A 91 -13.91 -6.02 -2.17
C ASN A 91 -13.49 -4.90 -3.12
N TYR A 92 -14.43 -4.41 -3.90
CA TYR A 92 -14.17 -3.28 -4.77
C TYR A 92 -15.33 -2.30 -4.84
N SER A 93 -15.00 -1.01 -4.93
CA SER A 93 -15.97 0.08 -5.11
C SER A 93 -15.70 0.77 -6.43
N ALA A 94 -16.68 0.75 -7.35
CA ALA A 94 -16.65 1.53 -8.57
C ALA A 94 -17.35 2.88 -8.33
N LYS A 95 -16.61 3.99 -8.53
CA LYS A 95 -17.15 5.36 -8.46
C LYS A 95 -17.30 5.91 -9.87
N ILE A 96 -18.52 5.86 -10.40
CA ILE A 96 -18.85 6.20 -11.79
C ILE A 96 -20.18 6.96 -11.88
N GLU A 97 -20.51 7.50 -13.06
CA GLU A 97 -21.75 8.26 -13.29
C GLU A 97 -23.03 7.42 -13.21
N ASP A 98 -22.96 6.14 -13.62
CA ASP A 98 -24.11 5.23 -13.63
C ASP A 98 -24.12 4.33 -12.39
N ILE A 99 -25.28 4.10 -11.79
CA ILE A 99 -25.40 3.06 -10.75
C ILE A 99 -25.19 1.66 -11.34
N ILE A 100 -24.35 0.85 -10.71
CA ILE A 100 -24.18 -0.57 -11.05
C ILE A 100 -24.91 -1.41 -10.00
N ARG A 101 -25.86 -2.23 -10.44
CA ARG A 101 -26.58 -3.16 -9.55
C ARG A 101 -26.08 -4.59 -9.68
N GLU A 102 -25.54 -4.94 -10.84
CA GLU A 102 -25.04 -6.27 -11.18
C GLU A 102 -23.76 -6.13 -11.99
N VAL A 103 -22.83 -7.06 -11.78
CA VAL A 103 -21.55 -7.14 -12.48
C VAL A 103 -21.44 -8.47 -13.19
N ASP A 104 -21.35 -8.44 -14.52
CA ASP A 104 -21.20 -9.62 -15.37
C ASP A 104 -19.84 -10.29 -15.10
N SER A 105 -18.79 -9.47 -15.04
CA SER A 105 -17.47 -9.93 -14.62
C SER A 105 -16.51 -8.82 -14.22
N LEU A 106 -15.58 -9.17 -13.34
CA LEU A 106 -14.38 -8.40 -13.02
C LEU A 106 -13.16 -9.15 -13.55
N VAL A 107 -12.30 -8.47 -14.30
CA VAL A 107 -11.02 -9.02 -14.78
C VAL A 107 -9.88 -8.18 -14.21
N ILE A 108 -8.92 -8.85 -13.57
CA ILE A 108 -7.68 -8.24 -13.11
C ILE A 108 -6.55 -8.91 -13.86
N SER A 109 -5.70 -8.13 -14.52
CA SER A 109 -4.57 -8.67 -15.27
C SER A 109 -3.31 -7.85 -15.03
N ASN A 110 -2.16 -8.50 -15.20
CA ASN A 110 -0.87 -7.84 -15.40
C ASN A 110 -0.34 -8.18 -16.80
N SER A 111 0.96 -8.05 -17.06
CA SER A 111 1.53 -8.36 -18.38
C SER A 111 1.51 -9.85 -18.76
N ILE A 112 1.39 -10.76 -17.79
CA ILE A 112 1.55 -12.22 -17.99
C ILE A 112 0.29 -12.99 -17.57
N HIS A 113 -0.35 -12.56 -16.49
CA HIS A 113 -1.42 -13.28 -15.82
C HIS A 113 -2.72 -12.48 -15.84
N SER A 114 -3.83 -13.21 -15.84
CA SER A 114 -5.18 -12.65 -15.80
C SER A 114 -6.07 -13.55 -14.95
N VAL A 115 -6.91 -12.94 -14.12
CA VAL A 115 -7.95 -13.61 -13.34
C VAL A 115 -9.29 -12.96 -13.65
N LYS A 116 -10.33 -13.78 -13.83
CA LYS A 116 -11.70 -13.34 -14.11
C LYS A 116 -12.63 -13.87 -13.03
N GLN A 117 -13.42 -12.98 -12.44
CA GLN A 117 -14.48 -13.31 -11.50
C GLN A 117 -15.84 -12.98 -12.07
N THR A 118 -16.75 -13.95 -12.05
CA THR A 118 -18.14 -13.81 -12.54
C THR A 118 -19.16 -13.78 -11.41
N GLN A 119 -18.78 -14.21 -10.21
CA GLN A 119 -19.62 -14.14 -9.01
C GLN A 119 -19.25 -12.89 -8.22
N ASN A 120 -20.12 -11.88 -8.25
CA ASN A 120 -19.88 -10.59 -7.65
C ASN A 120 -21.11 -10.16 -6.84
N ASP A 121 -20.99 -10.17 -5.52
CA ASP A 121 -22.09 -9.84 -4.62
C ASP A 121 -22.13 -8.34 -4.37
N LEU A 122 -23.26 -7.70 -4.67
CA LEU A 122 -23.48 -6.29 -4.34
C LEU A 122 -23.55 -6.13 -2.81
N LEU A 123 -22.67 -5.30 -2.25
CA LEU A 123 -22.69 -4.94 -0.84
C LEU A 123 -23.59 -3.73 -0.60
N PHE A 124 -23.36 -2.65 -1.35
CA PHE A 124 -24.20 -1.46 -1.28
C PHE A 124 -24.07 -0.58 -2.53
N ASN A 125 -25.04 0.33 -2.67
CA ASN A 125 -24.97 1.48 -3.54
C ASN A 125 -25.14 2.75 -2.71
N ALA A 126 -24.26 3.72 -2.93
CA ALA A 126 -24.34 5.04 -2.31
C ALA A 126 -24.18 6.11 -3.38
N ARG A 127 -24.74 7.29 -3.13
CA ARG A 127 -24.45 8.47 -3.94
C ARG A 127 -23.38 9.29 -3.23
N GLU A 128 -22.30 9.60 -3.94
CA GLU A 128 -21.24 10.48 -3.48
C GLU A 128 -21.06 11.60 -4.51
N ASP A 129 -21.38 12.82 -4.10
CA ASP A 129 -21.37 14.01 -4.96
C ASP A 129 -22.17 13.81 -6.27
N ASP A 130 -21.50 13.86 -7.41
CA ASP A 130 -22.04 13.71 -8.76
C ASP A 130 -22.01 12.26 -9.27
N LYS A 131 -21.54 11.30 -8.47
CA LYS A 131 -21.34 9.90 -8.86
C LYS A 131 -22.06 8.92 -7.94
N PHE A 132 -22.14 7.68 -8.41
CA PHE A 132 -22.52 6.54 -7.60
C PHE A 132 -21.29 5.76 -7.21
N GLU A 133 -21.22 5.37 -5.94
CA GLU A 133 -20.37 4.32 -5.45
C GLU A 133 -21.17 3.01 -5.43
N SER A 134 -20.77 2.06 -6.26
CA SER A 134 -21.30 0.70 -6.26
C SER A 134 -20.23 -0.24 -5.73
N ARG A 135 -20.46 -0.82 -4.55
CA ARG A 135 -19.49 -1.68 -3.88
C ARG A 135 -19.90 -3.14 -3.94
N PHE A 136 -18.94 -3.99 -4.28
CA PHE A 136 -19.12 -5.43 -4.45
C PHE A 136 -18.07 -6.22 -3.66
N SER A 137 -18.36 -7.50 -3.46
CA SER A 137 -17.43 -8.51 -2.93
C SER A 137 -17.34 -9.70 -3.88
N THR A 138 -16.18 -10.32 -3.95
CA THR A 138 -15.93 -11.56 -4.68
C THR A 138 -14.78 -12.33 -4.03
N GLU A 139 -14.52 -13.55 -4.48
CA GLU A 139 -13.43 -14.37 -4.00
C GLU A 139 -12.42 -14.67 -5.13
N ILE A 140 -11.13 -14.68 -4.79
CA ILE A 140 -10.05 -15.04 -5.70
C ILE A 140 -9.16 -16.07 -5.02
N ILE A 141 -8.70 -17.09 -5.76
CA ILE A 141 -7.72 -18.06 -5.24
C ILE A 141 -6.40 -17.32 -4.95
N LEU A 142 -5.84 -17.50 -3.74
CA LEU A 142 -4.64 -16.78 -3.31
C LEU A 142 -3.45 -17.00 -4.25
N LYS A 143 -3.28 -18.22 -4.78
CA LYS A 143 -2.28 -18.54 -5.80
C LYS A 143 -2.37 -17.66 -7.04
N GLU A 144 -3.57 -17.46 -7.58
CA GLU A 144 -3.79 -16.59 -8.74
C GLU A 144 -3.51 -15.13 -8.38
N LEU A 145 -3.98 -14.70 -7.22
CA LEU A 145 -3.73 -13.34 -6.74
C LEU A 145 -2.23 -13.06 -6.57
N LYS A 146 -1.44 -14.02 -6.06
CA LYS A 146 0.01 -13.92 -5.96
C LYS A 146 0.67 -13.69 -7.32
N LEU A 147 0.22 -14.41 -8.36
CA LEU A 147 0.70 -14.22 -9.74
C LEU A 147 0.37 -12.83 -10.28
N ILE A 148 -0.82 -12.31 -9.95
CA ILE A 148 -1.23 -10.95 -10.32
C ILE A 148 -0.33 -9.90 -9.62
N PHE A 149 -0.02 -10.07 -8.33
CA PHE A 149 0.84 -9.15 -7.57
C PHE A 149 2.32 -9.14 -7.97
N ASN A 150 2.79 -10.15 -8.72
CA ASN A 150 4.19 -10.26 -9.15
C ASN A 150 4.61 -9.17 -10.17
N ASP A 151 3.65 -8.51 -10.83
CA ASP A 151 3.92 -7.41 -11.75
C ASP A 151 3.00 -6.22 -11.41
N PRO A 152 3.53 -5.00 -11.18
CA PRO A 152 2.72 -3.83 -10.83
C PRO A 152 1.95 -3.19 -11.99
N ASN A 153 2.14 -3.66 -13.23
CA ASN A 153 1.48 -3.14 -14.42
C ASN A 153 0.06 -3.70 -14.56
N TRP A 154 -0.79 -3.39 -13.58
CA TRP A 154 -2.15 -3.90 -13.55
C TRP A 154 -3.05 -3.19 -14.57
N LYS A 155 -4.01 -3.95 -15.07
CA LYS A 155 -5.21 -3.46 -15.72
C LYS A 155 -6.40 -4.11 -15.05
N VAL A 156 -7.43 -3.32 -14.79
CA VAL A 156 -8.69 -3.81 -14.22
C VAL A 156 -9.82 -3.49 -15.18
N GLU A 157 -10.61 -4.49 -15.54
CA GLU A 157 -11.74 -4.35 -16.43
C GLU A 157 -13.01 -4.84 -15.73
N LEU A 158 -14.01 -3.98 -15.65
CA LEU A 158 -15.31 -4.27 -15.07
C LEU A 158 -16.34 -4.27 -16.20
N TYR A 159 -17.08 -5.36 -16.32
CA TYR A 159 -18.17 -5.53 -17.29
C TYR A 159 -19.50 -5.50 -16.53
N ALA A 160 -20.31 -4.49 -16.81
CA ALA A 160 -21.59 -4.26 -16.16
C ALA A 160 -22.47 -3.37 -17.04
N ASN A 161 -23.80 -3.52 -16.95
CA ASN A 161 -24.76 -2.74 -17.74
C ASN A 161 -24.43 -2.75 -19.26
N SER A 162 -23.96 -3.89 -19.78
CA SER A 162 -23.47 -4.03 -21.17
C SER A 162 -22.34 -3.08 -21.58
N LYS A 163 -21.65 -2.48 -20.60
CA LYS A 163 -20.52 -1.57 -20.77
C LYS A 163 -19.25 -2.19 -20.19
N LYS A 164 -18.11 -1.79 -20.76
CA LYS A 164 -16.78 -2.09 -20.24
C LYS A 164 -16.17 -0.84 -19.62
N TYR A 165 -15.85 -0.93 -18.33
CA TYR A 165 -15.09 0.08 -17.61
C TYR A 165 -13.66 -0.42 -17.44
N SER A 166 -12.67 0.36 -17.88
CA SER A 166 -11.25 0.00 -17.78
C SER A 166 -10.53 0.98 -16.88
N PHE A 167 -9.74 0.45 -15.95
CA PHE A 167 -8.99 1.21 -14.95
C PHE A 167 -7.52 0.80 -14.94
N THR A 168 -6.65 1.76 -14.66
CA THR A 168 -5.21 1.53 -14.47
C THR A 168 -4.77 2.07 -13.11
N PRO A 169 -3.71 1.50 -12.50
CA PRO A 169 -3.25 1.94 -11.20
C PRO A 169 -2.70 3.36 -11.27
N LYS A 170 -3.03 4.20 -10.27
CA LYS A 170 -2.30 5.45 -10.05
C LYS A 170 -0.83 5.12 -9.73
N ARG A 171 0.11 6.04 -9.99
CA ARG A 171 1.55 5.85 -9.67
C ARG A 171 1.79 5.41 -8.22
N LYS A 172 1.01 5.94 -7.27
CA LYS A 172 1.07 5.55 -5.85
C LYS A 172 0.62 4.10 -5.61
N THR A 173 -0.35 3.63 -6.40
CA THR A 173 -0.89 2.28 -6.35
C THR A 173 0.10 1.27 -6.91
N SER A 174 0.78 1.55 -8.02
CA SER A 174 1.86 0.68 -8.53
C SER A 174 2.98 0.50 -7.49
N LYS A 175 3.41 1.58 -6.82
CA LYS A 175 4.38 1.50 -5.72
C LYS A 175 3.87 0.67 -4.55
N LYS A 176 2.57 0.76 -4.24
CA LYS A 176 1.92 -0.03 -3.21
C LYS A 176 1.89 -1.51 -3.57
N ILE A 177 1.58 -1.87 -4.82
CA ILE A 177 1.61 -3.25 -5.32
C ILE A 177 3.00 -3.87 -5.13
N ILE A 178 4.06 -3.19 -5.58
CA ILE A 178 5.46 -3.65 -5.39
C ILE A 178 5.75 -3.86 -3.89
N THR A 179 5.34 -2.92 -3.05
CA THR A 179 5.59 -3.01 -1.61
C THR A 179 4.85 -4.19 -0.99
N LEU A 180 3.59 -4.40 -1.38
CA LEU A 180 2.77 -5.50 -0.90
C LEU A 180 3.34 -6.85 -1.34
N TYR A 181 3.83 -6.95 -2.58
CA TYR A 181 4.52 -8.15 -3.04
C TYR A 181 5.69 -8.50 -2.12
N ASN A 182 6.65 -7.57 -1.99
CA ASN A 182 7.90 -7.76 -1.24
C ASN A 182 7.73 -7.95 0.28
N ASN A 183 6.56 -7.65 0.86
CA ASN A 183 6.36 -7.70 2.32
C ASN A 183 5.24 -8.65 2.75
N VAL A 184 4.35 -9.08 1.84
CA VAL A 184 3.20 -9.92 2.16
C VAL A 184 3.16 -11.13 1.23
N PHE A 185 3.09 -10.94 -0.08
CA PHE A 185 2.90 -12.07 -1.01
C PHE A 185 4.13 -12.97 -1.17
N VAL A 186 5.33 -12.47 -0.84
CA VAL A 186 6.54 -13.29 -0.72
C VAL A 186 6.46 -14.33 0.40
N LEU A 187 5.56 -14.17 1.38
CA LEU A 187 5.42 -15.06 2.53
C LEU A 187 4.53 -16.28 2.26
N PHE A 188 3.80 -16.29 1.14
CA PHE A 188 2.88 -17.37 0.82
C PHE A 188 3.58 -18.37 -0.09
N GLU A 189 3.87 -19.56 0.42
CA GLU A 189 4.42 -20.68 -0.34
C GLU A 189 3.32 -21.65 -0.78
#